data_AF-A0A259MTS5-F1
#
_entry.id   AF-A0A259MTS5-F1
#
_cell.length_a   1.000
_cell.length_b   1.000
_cell.length_c   1.000
_cell.angle_alpha   90.00
_cell.angle_beta   90.00
_cell.angle_gamma   90.00
#
_symmetry.space_group_name_H-M   'P 1'
#
loop_
_entity.id
_entity.type
_entity.pdbx_description
1 polymer ?
#
loop_
_entity_poly.entity_id
_entity_poly.type
_entity_poly.pdbx_seq_one_letter_code
_entity_poly.pdbx_strand_id
1 'polypeptide(L)'
;MPGGFALMATLMLLAGVFEASILFDILWVAAFALGSMIGRVRGWSLTVQANKEAGLVMLPPTVDGLIVAVILAVLSAIDFASAMIGEPLMAPGYVAAASALCAGFLGYRVLVIALRVVRPTPSKVSNAV
;
A
#
# COMPACT_ATOMS: atom_id res chain seq x y z
N MET A 1 11.81 -2.73 6.34
CA MET A 1 10.51 -3.21 5.82
C MET A 1 10.25 -2.62 4.43
N PRO A 2 10.37 -3.42 3.35
CA PRO A 2 10.16 -2.93 1.97
C PRO A 2 8.78 -2.28 1.75
N GLY A 3 7.74 -2.76 2.43
CA GLY A 3 6.37 -2.23 2.29
C GLY A 3 6.16 -0.82 2.82
N GLY A 4 6.86 -0.41 3.89
CA GLY A 4 6.76 0.95 4.43
C GLY A 4 7.42 1.98 3.51
N PHE A 5 8.56 1.61 2.91
CA PHE A 5 9.24 2.42 1.90
C PHE A 5 8.39 2.56 0.63
N ALA A 6 7.79 1.47 0.15
CA ALA A 6 6.88 1.47 -0.99
C ALA A 6 5.66 2.39 -0.76
N LEU A 7 5.08 2.37 0.44
CA LEU A 7 3.99 3.28 0.82
C LEU A 7 4.46 4.74 0.77
N MET A 8 5.61 5.08 1.35
CA MET A 8 6.12 6.45 1.30
C MET A 8 6.40 6.92 -0.14
N ALA A 9 6.99 6.04 -0.97
CA ALA A 9 7.20 6.32 -2.39
C ALA A 9 5.88 6.59 -3.13
N THR A 10 4.83 5.79 -2.88
CA THR A 10 3.49 6.06 -3.46
C THR A 10 2.95 7.43 -3.08
N LEU A 11 3.08 7.82 -1.81
CA LEU A 11 2.55 9.10 -1.32
C LEU A 11 3.33 10.28 -1.89
N MET A 12 4.65 10.15 -2.05
CA MET A 12 5.47 11.18 -2.70
C MET A 12 5.10 11.35 -4.17
N LEU A 13 4.91 10.24 -4.91
CA LEU A 13 4.44 10.30 -6.30
C LEU A 13 3.04 10.89 -6.41
N LEU A 14 2.14 10.54 -5.49
CA LEU A 14 0.80 11.12 -5.44
C LEU A 14 0.84 12.63 -5.16
N ALA A 15 1.73 13.07 -4.27
CA ALA A 15 1.90 14.49 -3.95
C ALA A 15 2.59 15.30 -5.06
N GLY A 16 3.29 14.67 -6.00
CA GLY A 16 3.96 15.36 -7.11
C GLY A 16 3.02 15.79 -8.25
N VAL A 17 1.79 15.28 -8.29
CA VAL A 17 0.84 15.53 -9.38
C VAL A 17 -0.08 16.69 -9.01
N PHE A 18 0.30 17.91 -9.39
CA PHE A 18 -0.54 19.10 -9.24
C PHE A 18 -0.93 19.66 -10.61
N GLU A 19 -1.88 19.01 -11.28
CA GLU A 19 -2.62 19.59 -12.40
C GLU A 19 -4.11 19.32 -12.17
N ALA A 20 -4.82 20.35 -11.71
CA ALA A 20 -6.17 20.21 -11.16
C ALA A 20 -7.19 19.92 -12.26
N SER A 21 -7.73 18.69 -12.27
CA SER A 21 -8.79 18.23 -13.15
C SER A 21 -9.74 17.36 -12.35
N ILE A 22 -11.03 17.72 -12.35
CA ILE A 22 -12.08 16.98 -11.63
C ILE A 22 -12.11 15.50 -12.04
N LEU A 23 -11.84 15.21 -13.32
CA LEU A 23 -11.79 13.83 -13.81
C LEU A 23 -10.63 13.05 -13.17
N PHE A 24 -9.45 13.65 -13.06
CA PHE A 24 -8.31 13.02 -12.43
C PHE A 24 -8.47 12.93 -10.92
N ASP A 25 -9.14 13.90 -10.29
CA ASP A 25 -9.48 13.87 -8.86
C ASP A 25 -10.35 12.68 -8.49
N ILE A 26 -11.42 12.45 -9.25
CA ILE A 26 -12.29 11.29 -9.06
C ILE A 26 -11.51 9.99 -9.32
N LEU A 27 -10.65 9.98 -10.34
CA LEU A 27 -9.91 8.80 -10.74
C LEU A 27 -8.94 8.32 -9.65
N TRP A 28 -8.13 9.21 -9.07
CA TRP A 28 -7.17 8.79 -8.04
C TRP A 28 -7.86 8.40 -6.73
N VAL A 29 -8.98 9.04 -6.38
CA VAL A 29 -9.81 8.64 -5.23
C VAL A 29 -10.44 7.27 -5.44
N ALA A 30 -11.01 7.01 -6.62
CA ALA A 30 -11.59 5.72 -6.96
C ALA A 30 -10.52 4.62 -6.96
N ALA A 31 -9.34 4.90 -7.52
CA ALA A 31 -8.21 4.00 -7.52
C ALA A 31 -7.71 3.68 -6.11
N PHE A 32 -7.63 4.69 -5.23
CA PHE A 32 -7.30 4.52 -3.82
C PHE A 32 -8.32 3.63 -3.08
N ALA A 33 -9.61 3.86 -3.32
CA ALA A 33 -10.68 3.07 -2.71
C ALA A 33 -10.61 1.60 -3.15
N LEU A 34 -10.41 1.37 -4.45
CA LEU A 34 -10.26 0.04 -5.02
C LEU A 34 -9.02 -0.68 -4.47
N GLY A 35 -7.87 0.01 -4.47
CA GLY A 35 -6.63 -0.48 -3.89
C GLY A 35 -6.82 -0.86 -2.42
N SER A 36 -7.45 0.01 -1.64
CA SER A 36 -7.77 -0.22 -0.22
C SER A 36 -8.62 -1.46 0.00
N MET A 37 -9.64 -1.69 -0.83
CA MET A 37 -10.50 -2.86 -0.73
C MET A 37 -9.72 -4.15 -1.00
N ILE A 38 -8.88 -4.17 -2.04
CA ILE A 38 -8.02 -5.33 -2.37
C ILE A 38 -6.99 -5.57 -1.25
N GLY A 39 -6.37 -4.50 -0.76
CA GLY A 39 -5.40 -4.53 0.33
C GLY A 39 -5.99 -5.08 1.62
N ARG A 40 -7.24 -4.69 1.93
CA ARG A 40 -8.01 -5.24 3.05
C ARG A 40 -8.16 -6.76 2.91
N VAL A 41 -8.72 -7.21 1.79
CA VAL A 41 -9.00 -8.64 1.56
C VAL A 41 -7.73 -9.48 1.68
N ARG A 42 -6.64 -9.03 1.03
CA ARG A 42 -5.34 -9.71 1.08
C ARG A 42 -4.70 -9.66 2.48
N GLY A 43 -4.87 -8.57 3.23
CA GLY A 43 -4.40 -8.46 4.62
C GLY A 43 -5.07 -9.48 5.55
N TRP A 44 -6.35 -9.81 5.31
CA TRP A 44 -7.07 -10.83 6.07
C TRP A 44 -6.68 -12.25 5.69
N SER A 45 -6.35 -12.52 4.42
CA SER A 45 -5.98 -13.86 3.97
C SER A 45 -4.61 -14.33 4.43
N LEU A 46 -3.76 -13.44 4.95
CA LEU A 46 -2.40 -13.79 5.37
C LEU A 46 -2.38 -14.44 6.76
N THR A 47 -1.62 -15.52 6.86
CA THR A 47 -1.26 -16.15 8.12
C THR A 47 -0.20 -15.30 8.82
N VAL A 48 -0.60 -14.64 9.90
CA VAL A 48 0.30 -13.78 10.69
C VAL A 48 0.82 -14.61 11.86
N GLN A 49 2.13 -14.89 11.88
CA GLN A 49 2.77 -15.52 13.03
C GLN A 49 3.42 -14.41 13.86
N ALA A 50 2.74 -13.99 14.93
CA ALA A 50 3.29 -13.03 15.88
C ALA A 50 4.22 -13.76 16.85
N ASN A 51 5.53 -13.52 16.73
CA ASN A 51 6.48 -13.96 17.75
C ASN A 51 6.51 -12.90 18.86
N LYS A 52 5.72 -13.14 19.91
CA LYS A 52 5.58 -12.23 21.05
C LYS A 52 6.87 -12.06 21.84
N GLU A 53 7.77 -13.05 21.82
CA GLU A 53 9.03 -13.02 22.58
C GLU A 53 10.05 -12.05 21.98
N ALA A 54 10.01 -11.86 20.66
CA ALA A 54 10.91 -10.95 19.95
C ALA A 54 10.27 -9.59 19.59
N GLY A 55 8.99 -9.38 19.93
CA GLY A 55 8.24 -8.18 19.50
C GLY A 55 8.08 -8.06 17.98
N LEU A 56 8.29 -9.16 17.25
CA LEU A 56 8.37 -9.19 15.78
C LEU A 56 7.21 -10.00 15.20
N VAL A 57 6.69 -9.51 14.08
CA VAL A 57 5.63 -10.17 13.32
C VAL A 57 6.28 -10.81 12.10
N MET A 58 6.29 -12.14 12.04
CA MET A 58 6.69 -12.83 10.82
C MET A 58 5.52 -12.87 9.85
N LEU A 59 5.75 -12.34 8.65
CA LEU A 59 4.85 -12.48 7.53
C LEU A 59 5.46 -13.44 6.51
N PRO A 60 4.66 -14.36 5.94
CA PRO A 60 5.13 -15.18 4.84
C PRO A 60 5.54 -14.29 3.66
N PRO A 61 6.56 -14.70 2.88
CA PRO A 61 6.94 -14.00 1.66
C PRO A 61 5.75 -14.02 0.70
N THR A 62 5.37 -12.84 0.20
CA THR A 62 4.20 -12.67 -0.66
C THR A 62 4.62 -11.96 -1.93
N VAL A 63 4.21 -12.52 -3.07
CA VAL A 63 4.54 -11.98 -4.40
C VAL A 63 3.88 -10.61 -4.61
N ASP A 64 2.72 -10.37 -3.99
CA ASP A 64 2.01 -9.09 -4.03
C ASP A 64 2.89 -7.88 -3.68
N GLY A 65 3.77 -8.02 -2.69
CA GLY A 65 4.69 -6.94 -2.30
C GLY A 65 5.75 -6.64 -3.36
N LEU A 66 6.23 -7.68 -4.05
CA LEU A 66 7.18 -7.55 -5.14
C LEU A 66 6.53 -6.93 -6.37
N ILE A 67 5.30 -7.33 -6.72
CA ILE A 67 4.55 -6.73 -7.83
C ILE A 67 4.38 -5.23 -7.60
N VAL A 68 3.93 -4.82 -6.41
CA VAL A 68 3.74 -3.40 -6.10
C VAL A 68 5.07 -2.65 -6.11
N ALA A 69 6.15 -3.25 -5.60
CA ALA A 69 7.48 -2.63 -5.66
C ALA A 69 7.95 -2.41 -7.12
N VAL A 70 7.70 -3.37 -8.01
CA VAL A 70 8.01 -3.23 -9.45
C VAL A 70 7.17 -2.12 -10.09
N ILE A 71 5.86 -2.09 -9.82
CA ILE A 71 4.98 -1.02 -10.32
C ILE A 71 5.51 0.34 -9.87
N LEU A 72 5.92 0.47 -8.61
CA LEU A 72 6.46 1.73 -8.09
C LEU A 72 7.79 2.13 -8.70
N ALA A 73 8.69 1.17 -8.90
CA ALA A 73 9.94 1.44 -9.60
C ALA A 73 9.69 1.99 -11.01
N VAL A 74 8.71 1.43 -11.72
CA VAL A 74 8.30 1.92 -13.04
C VAL A 74 7.69 3.32 -12.96
N LEU A 75 6.74 3.56 -12.04
CA LEU A 75 6.12 4.88 -11.87
C LEU A 75 7.14 5.96 -11.50
N SER A 76 8.07 5.66 -10.59
CA SER A 76 9.18 6.55 -10.25
C SER A 76 10.11 6.82 -11.42
N ALA A 77 10.39 5.81 -12.26
CA ALA A 77 11.18 6.01 -13.47
C ALA A 77 10.48 6.91 -14.49
N ILE A 78 9.16 6.77 -14.66
CA ILE A 78 8.35 7.62 -15.54
C ILE A 78 8.34 9.07 -15.04
N ASP A 79 8.13 9.26 -13.74
CA ASP A 79 8.14 10.57 -13.09
C ASP A 79 9.51 11.27 -13.26
N PHE A 80 10.59 10.54 -12.96
CA PHE A 80 11.95 11.02 -13.14
C PHE A 80 12.30 11.34 -14.62
N ALA A 81 11.89 10.48 -15.56
CA ALA A 81 12.10 10.72 -16.98
C ALA A 81 11.34 11.96 -17.47
N SER A 82 10.09 12.13 -17.00
CA SER A 82 9.28 13.32 -17.32
C SER A 82 9.95 14.59 -16.80
N ALA A 83 10.50 14.56 -15.59
CA ALA A 83 11.26 15.67 -15.02
C ALA A 83 12.56 15.97 -15.80
N MET A 84 13.25 14.94 -16.29
CA MET A 84 14.47 15.13 -17.09
C MET A 84 14.21 15.69 -18.49
N ILE A 85 13.10 15.28 -19.12
CA ILE A 85 12.75 15.70 -20.49
C ILE A 85 12.03 17.05 -20.47
N GLY A 86 11.44 17.45 -19.35
CA GLY A 86 10.65 18.68 -19.23
C GLY A 86 9.27 18.60 -19.87
N GLU A 87 8.91 17.43 -20.39
CA GLU A 87 7.59 17.13 -20.96
C GLU A 87 7.02 15.85 -20.30
N PRO A 88 5.71 15.83 -19.99
CA PRO A 88 5.10 14.67 -19.36
C PRO A 88 5.05 13.48 -20.32
N LEU A 89 5.72 12.37 -19.99
CA LEU A 89 5.63 11.12 -20.77
C LEU A 89 4.22 10.52 -20.73
N MET A 90 3.53 10.72 -19.63
CA MET A 90 2.14 10.34 -19.42
C MET A 90 1.42 11.46 -18.69
N ALA A 91 0.10 11.57 -18.92
CA ALA A 91 -0.70 12.53 -18.17
C ALA A 91 -0.51 12.28 -16.66
N PRO A 92 -0.12 13.30 -15.88
CA PRO A 92 0.18 13.17 -14.45
C PRO A 92 -0.94 12.46 -13.67
N GLY A 93 -2.20 12.67 -14.07
CA GLY A 93 -3.37 12.02 -13.47
C GLY A 93 -3.35 10.49 -13.50
N TYR A 94 -2.74 9.85 -14.51
CA TYR A 94 -2.62 8.39 -14.54
C TYR A 94 -1.55 7.88 -13.57
N VAL A 95 -0.44 8.62 -13.43
CA VAL A 95 0.62 8.30 -12.46
C VAL A 95 0.07 8.44 -11.04
N ALA A 96 -0.70 9.50 -10.77
CA ALA A 96 -1.43 9.69 -9.51
C ALA A 96 -2.45 8.57 -9.23
N ALA A 97 -3.24 8.17 -10.23
CA ALA A 97 -4.22 7.11 -10.03
C ALA A 97 -3.55 5.75 -9.74
N ALA A 98 -2.46 5.43 -10.45
CA ALA A 98 -1.70 4.20 -10.21
C ALA A 98 -1.01 4.21 -8.84
N SER A 99 -0.39 5.34 -8.45
CA SER A 99 0.25 5.48 -7.14
C SER A 99 -0.79 5.43 -6.01
N ALA A 100 -1.97 6.03 -6.19
CA ALA A 100 -3.08 5.98 -5.25
C ALA A 100 -3.62 4.56 -5.06
N LEU A 101 -3.75 3.77 -6.13
CA LEU A 101 -4.12 2.36 -6.04
C LEU A 101 -3.11 1.57 -5.21
N CYS A 102 -1.81 1.74 -5.50
CA CYS A 102 -0.74 1.10 -4.74
C CYS A 102 -0.71 1.54 -3.27
N ALA A 103 -0.92 2.84 -3.01
CA ALA A 103 -0.98 3.41 -1.65
C ALA A 103 -2.14 2.80 -0.85
N GLY A 104 -3.33 2.74 -1.44
CA GLY A 104 -4.51 2.13 -0.82
C GLY A 104 -4.27 0.65 -0.52
N PHE A 105 -3.75 -0.11 -1.50
CA PHE A 105 -3.44 -1.52 -1.32
C PHE A 105 -2.46 -1.79 -0.19
N LEU A 106 -1.31 -1.10 -0.18
CA LEU A 106 -0.29 -1.29 0.86
C LEU A 106 -0.76 -0.77 2.22
N GLY A 107 -1.32 0.44 2.26
CA GLY A 107 -1.75 1.09 3.49
C GLY A 107 -2.82 0.28 4.22
N TYR A 108 -3.86 -0.16 3.51
CA TYR A 108 -4.93 -0.92 4.14
C TYR A 108 -4.51 -2.34 4.54
N ARG A 109 -3.61 -2.96 3.76
CA ARG A 109 -3.03 -4.26 4.10
C ARG A 109 -2.23 -4.17 5.40
N VAL A 110 -1.35 -3.17 5.53
CA VAL A 110 -0.57 -2.93 6.76
C VAL A 110 -1.48 -2.62 7.94
N LEU A 111 -2.51 -1.79 7.75
CA LEU A 111 -3.49 -1.47 8.78
C LEU A 111 -4.21 -2.71 9.31
N VAL A 112 -4.68 -3.60 8.42
CA VAL A 112 -5.33 -4.86 8.83
C VAL A 112 -4.38 -5.75 9.61
N ILE A 113 -3.13 -5.90 9.16
CA ILE A 113 -2.13 -6.68 9.88
C ILE A 113 -1.87 -6.10 11.26
N ALA A 114 -1.67 -4.78 11.37
CA ALA A 114 -1.46 -4.09 12.64
C ALA A 114 -2.64 -4.29 13.60
N LEU A 115 -3.88 -4.13 13.12
CA LEU A 115 -5.08 -4.37 13.92
C LEU A 115 -5.20 -5.82 14.40
N ARG A 116 -4.77 -6.80 13.60
CA ARG A 116 -4.77 -8.22 13.97
C ARG A 116 -3.67 -8.57 14.97
N VAL A 117 -2.56 -7.85 14.96
CA VAL A 117 -1.46 -8.02 15.92
C VAL A 117 -1.80 -7.36 17.26
N VAL A 118 -2.42 -6.19 17.24
CA VAL A 118 -2.78 -5.43 18.44
C VAL A 118 -3.99 -6.04 19.17
N ARG A 119 -4.95 -6.63 18.45
CA ARG A 119 -6.11 -7.28 19.08
C ARG A 119 -5.66 -8.52 19.87
N PRO A 120 -5.80 -8.54 21.20
CA PRO A 120 -5.52 -9.72 21.99
C PRO A 120 -6.48 -10.84 21.58
N THR A 121 -5.95 -12.03 21.33
CA THR A 121 -6.76 -13.26 21.28
C THR A 121 -7.52 -13.36 22.60
N PRO A 122 -8.85 -13.47 22.63
CA PRO A 122 -9.57 -13.65 23.89
C PRO A 122 -8.99 -14.88 24.57
N SER A 123 -8.39 -14.68 25.75
CA SER A 123 -7.96 -15.78 26.60
C SER A 123 -9.20 -16.61 26.89
N LYS A 124 -9.17 -17.90 26.56
CA LYS A 124 -10.09 -18.86 27.17
C LYS A 124 -9.78 -18.85 28.66
N VAL A 125 -10.48 -18.02 29.42
CA VAL A 125 -10.66 -18.23 30.86
C VAL A 125 -11.54 -19.47 30.96
N SER A 126 -10.90 -20.64 31.09
CA SER A 126 -11.58 -21.86 31.46
C SER A 126 -11.00 -22.31 32.79
N ASN A 127 -11.73 -21.92 33.82
CA ASN A 127 -11.70 -22.41 35.20
C ASN A 127 -11.12 -23.82 35.31
N ALA A 128 -9.96 -23.95 35.95
CA ALA A 128 -9.56 -25.19 36.61
C ALA A 128 -10.14 -25.12 38.03
N VAL A 129 -11.17 -25.92 38.25
CA VAL A 129 -11.69 -26.33 39.56
C VAL A 129 -10.65 -27.21 40.24
#